data_AF-A0A392NS13-F1
#
_entry.id   AF-A0A392NS13-F1
#
_cell.length_a   1.000
_cell.length_b   1.000
_cell.length_c   1.000
_cell.angle_alpha   90.00
_cell.angle_beta   90.00
_cell.angle_gamma   90.00
#
_symmetry.space_group_name_H-M   'P 1'
#
loop_
_entity.id
_entity.type
_entity.pdbx_description
1 polymer ?
#
loop_
_entity_poly.entity_id
_entity_poly.type
_entity_poly.pdbx_seq_one_letter_code
_entity_poly.pdbx_strand_id
1 'polypeptide(L)'
;DTSAWRTDEEFAREMLAGVNPVIIRGLQEFPPTSKLDPNIYGDQSSTIRKEHIEFNLDGLTVDEAIAQNKLFILDHHDALMLYLRRINSTSTKTYASRTILFLQNNGTLKPLAIELSLPHPEGDLHGAISKVYIPAENGVENSIWQLAKAYVAVNDSGYHQLISHWY
;
A
#
# COMPACT_ATOMS: atom_id res chain seq x y z
N ASP A 1 -12.74 21.55 -8.89
CA ASP A 1 -11.97 21.68 -7.65
C ASP A 1 -10.51 21.38 -7.97
N THR A 2 -9.56 22.24 -7.61
CA THR A 2 -8.13 22.10 -7.92
C THR A 2 -7.35 21.31 -6.87
N SER A 3 -7.98 20.96 -5.75
CA SER A 3 -7.37 20.28 -4.61
C SER A 3 -7.89 18.86 -4.37
N ALA A 4 -8.97 18.47 -5.08
CA ALA A 4 -9.62 17.17 -4.94
C ALA A 4 -8.67 15.96 -5.10
N TRP A 5 -7.64 16.07 -5.94
CA TRP A 5 -6.62 15.01 -6.12
C TRP A 5 -5.85 14.65 -4.85
N ARG A 6 -5.87 15.52 -3.81
CA ARG A 6 -5.20 15.28 -2.53
C ARG A 6 -6.05 14.52 -1.52
N THR A 7 -7.35 14.34 -1.78
CA THR A 7 -8.24 13.69 -0.80
C THR A 7 -8.01 12.18 -0.78
N ASP A 8 -8.50 11.53 0.28
CA ASP A 8 -8.40 10.08 0.42
C ASP A 8 -9.43 9.37 -0.46
N GLU A 9 -10.58 10.00 -0.67
CA GLU A 9 -11.62 9.54 -1.58
C GLU A 9 -11.11 9.44 -3.01
N GLU A 10 -10.45 10.49 -3.52
CA GLU A 10 -9.96 10.49 -4.91
C GLU A 10 -8.80 9.50 -5.08
N PHE A 11 -7.87 9.47 -4.11
CA PHE A 11 -6.77 8.51 -4.08
C PHE A 11 -7.26 7.06 -4.18
N ALA A 12 -8.31 6.70 -3.45
CA ALA A 12 -8.89 5.35 -3.51
C ALA A 12 -9.75 5.13 -4.76
N ARG A 13 -10.50 6.15 -5.22
CA ARG A 13 -11.35 6.08 -6.42
C ARG A 13 -10.54 5.81 -7.68
N GLU A 14 -9.37 6.43 -7.82
CA GLU A 14 -8.49 6.24 -8.98
C GLU A 14 -7.99 4.79 -9.12
N MET A 15 -7.95 4.00 -8.04
CA MET A 15 -7.62 2.57 -8.11
C MET A 15 -8.71 1.72 -8.79
N LEU A 16 -9.94 2.25 -8.91
CA LEU A 16 -11.08 1.60 -9.56
C LEU A 16 -11.47 2.25 -10.89
N ALA A 17 -11.21 3.56 -11.03
CA ALA A 17 -11.70 4.36 -12.15
C ALA A 17 -10.72 5.48 -12.56
N GLY A 18 -9.43 5.29 -12.26
CA GLY A 18 -8.33 6.13 -12.71
C GLY A 18 -7.57 5.48 -13.86
N VAL A 19 -6.28 5.81 -13.98
CA VAL A 19 -5.44 5.36 -15.10
C VAL A 19 -5.00 3.89 -15.00
N ASN A 20 -4.94 3.33 -13.80
CA ASN A 20 -4.51 1.94 -13.57
C ASN A 20 -5.54 1.12 -12.76
N PRO A 21 -6.77 0.92 -13.27
CA PRO A 21 -7.89 0.36 -12.52
C PRO A 21 -7.88 -1.18 -12.43
N VAL A 22 -6.71 -1.82 -12.62
CA VAL A 22 -6.60 -3.27 -12.84
C VAL A 22 -5.75 -4.01 -11.80
N ILE A 23 -5.15 -3.29 -10.85
CA ILE A 23 -4.18 -3.87 -9.89
C ILE A 23 -4.80 -4.13 -8.51
N ILE A 24 -5.79 -3.35 -8.10
CA ILE A 24 -6.45 -3.52 -6.81
C ILE A 24 -7.07 -4.93 -6.70
N ARG A 25 -6.91 -5.57 -5.54
CA ARG A 25 -7.41 -6.93 -5.28
C ARG A 25 -8.10 -7.02 -3.93
N GLY A 26 -9.02 -7.97 -3.78
CA GLY A 26 -9.62 -8.28 -2.48
C GLY A 26 -8.59 -8.85 -1.53
N LEU A 27 -8.55 -8.37 -0.29
CA LEU A 27 -7.65 -8.88 0.75
C LEU A 27 -8.26 -10.15 1.35
N GLN A 28 -7.56 -11.27 1.21
CA GLN A 28 -8.06 -12.59 1.63
C GLN A 28 -7.57 -13.02 3.01
N GLU A 29 -6.45 -12.49 3.47
CA GLU A 29 -5.85 -12.82 4.75
C GLU A 29 -5.16 -11.59 5.35
N PHE A 30 -5.01 -11.60 6.67
CA PHE A 30 -4.36 -10.51 7.40
C PHE A 30 -3.40 -11.06 8.47
N PRO A 31 -2.18 -10.51 8.59
CA PRO A 31 -1.62 -9.44 7.76
C PRO A 31 -1.35 -9.91 6.32
N PRO A 32 -1.21 -9.00 5.33
CA PRO A 32 -0.84 -9.38 3.98
C PRO A 32 0.51 -10.12 3.96
N THR A 33 0.58 -11.21 3.20
CA THR A 33 1.78 -12.02 3.06
C THR A 33 2.53 -11.72 1.77
N SER A 34 3.87 -11.88 1.81
CA SER A 34 4.73 -11.84 0.63
C SER A 34 4.92 -13.25 0.06
N LYS A 35 5.06 -13.34 -1.26
CA LYS A 35 5.41 -14.56 -2.00
C LYS A 35 6.89 -14.65 -2.36
N LEU A 36 7.70 -13.69 -1.92
CA LEU A 36 9.15 -13.73 -2.12
C LEU A 36 9.77 -14.92 -1.36
N ASP A 37 10.80 -15.53 -1.94
CA ASP A 37 11.51 -16.65 -1.31
C ASP A 37 12.21 -16.17 -0.03
N PRO A 38 11.81 -16.67 1.16
CA PRO A 38 12.40 -16.24 2.42
C PRO A 38 13.89 -16.62 2.55
N ASN A 39 14.38 -17.59 1.79
CA ASN A 39 15.81 -17.93 1.79
C ASN A 39 16.65 -16.89 1.06
N ILE A 40 16.03 -16.09 0.18
CA ILE A 40 16.70 -15.04 -0.60
C ILE A 40 16.44 -13.67 0.02
N TYR A 41 15.19 -13.42 0.42
CA TYR A 41 14.69 -12.10 0.84
C TYR A 41 14.39 -12.02 2.34
N GLY A 42 14.61 -13.07 3.13
CA GLY A 42 14.34 -13.06 4.56
C GLY A 42 12.86 -12.90 4.90
N ASP A 43 12.59 -12.38 6.11
CA ASP A 43 11.22 -12.11 6.55
C ASP A 43 10.64 -10.89 5.81
N GLN A 44 9.59 -11.16 5.03
CA GLN A 44 8.86 -10.17 4.23
C GLN A 44 7.42 -9.99 4.73
N SER A 45 7.13 -10.43 5.95
CA SER A 45 5.83 -10.29 6.59
C SER A 45 5.44 -8.83 6.72
N SER A 46 4.19 -8.49 6.39
CA SER A 46 3.69 -7.13 6.59
C SER A 46 3.66 -6.76 8.06
N THR A 47 4.06 -5.53 8.36
CA THR A 47 4.07 -4.94 9.70
C THR A 47 2.77 -4.21 10.04
N ILE A 48 1.78 -4.23 9.13
CA ILE A 48 0.44 -3.70 9.40
C ILE A 48 -0.25 -4.61 10.41
N ARG A 49 -0.51 -4.09 11.61
CA ARG A 49 -1.25 -4.76 12.68
C ARG A 49 -2.73 -4.40 12.65
N LYS A 50 -3.58 -5.26 13.23
CA LYS A 50 -5.03 -5.04 13.30
C LYS A 50 -5.39 -3.68 13.93
N GLU A 51 -4.67 -3.31 14.99
CA GLU A 51 -4.79 -2.00 15.68
C GLU A 51 -4.58 -0.78 14.77
N HIS A 52 -3.86 -0.92 13.65
CA HIS A 52 -3.67 0.18 12.70
C HIS A 52 -4.90 0.44 11.83
N ILE A 53 -5.85 -0.49 11.73
CA ILE A 53 -6.97 -0.38 10.80
C ILE A 53 -8.35 -0.55 11.45
N GLU A 54 -8.46 -1.29 12.55
CA GLU A 54 -9.75 -1.63 13.17
C GLU A 54 -10.59 -0.42 13.57
N PHE A 55 -9.97 0.68 14.00
CA PHE A 55 -10.69 1.91 14.37
C PHE A 55 -11.46 2.55 13.20
N ASN A 56 -11.16 2.17 11.95
CA ASN A 56 -11.75 2.73 10.73
C ASN A 56 -12.55 1.70 9.91
N LEU A 57 -12.92 0.56 10.49
CA LEU A 57 -13.71 -0.50 9.82
C LEU A 57 -15.22 -0.42 10.08
N ASP A 58 -15.72 0.76 10.45
CA ASP A 58 -17.14 1.01 10.72
C ASP A 58 -17.75 0.02 11.75
N GLY A 59 -16.96 -0.34 12.76
CA GLY A 59 -17.34 -1.25 13.86
C GLY A 59 -17.11 -2.73 13.59
N LEU A 60 -16.60 -3.11 12.41
CA LEU A 60 -16.21 -4.49 12.11
C LEU A 60 -14.81 -4.80 12.64
N THR A 61 -14.58 -6.05 13.02
CA THR A 61 -13.22 -6.61 13.16
C THR A 61 -12.58 -6.84 11.79
N VAL A 62 -11.26 -7.00 11.74
CA VAL A 62 -10.56 -7.33 10.49
C VAL A 62 -11.10 -8.61 9.86
N ASP A 63 -11.35 -9.63 10.67
CA ASP A 63 -11.78 -10.95 10.17
C ASP A 63 -13.22 -10.89 9.59
N GLU A 64 -14.11 -10.12 10.23
CA GLU A 64 -15.46 -9.85 9.69
C GLU A 64 -15.41 -9.05 8.39
N ALA A 65 -14.54 -8.04 8.31
CA ALA A 65 -14.39 -7.22 7.12
C ALA A 65 -13.84 -8.03 5.93
N ILE A 66 -12.93 -8.98 6.16
CA ILE A 66 -12.49 -9.94 5.13
C ILE A 66 -13.65 -10.86 4.73
N ALA A 67 -14.34 -11.47 5.69
CA ALA A 67 -15.44 -12.39 5.41
C ALA A 67 -16.58 -11.74 4.62
N GLN A 68 -16.79 -10.43 4.80
CA GLN A 68 -17.77 -9.63 4.05
C GLN A 68 -17.24 -9.07 2.72
N ASN A 69 -16.01 -9.41 2.30
CA ASN A 69 -15.34 -8.87 1.12
C ASN A 69 -15.24 -7.33 1.12
N LYS A 70 -15.02 -6.74 2.29
CA LYS A 70 -14.90 -5.30 2.48
C LYS A 70 -13.47 -4.80 2.57
N LEU A 71 -12.48 -5.69 2.65
CA LEU A 71 -11.07 -5.30 2.63
C LEU A 71 -10.44 -5.55 1.27
N PHE A 72 -9.71 -4.55 0.79
CA PHE A 72 -8.99 -4.56 -0.47
C PHE A 72 -7.54 -4.13 -0.24
N ILE A 73 -6.68 -4.46 -1.19
CA ILE A 73 -5.26 -4.09 -1.15
C ILE A 73 -4.77 -3.68 -2.53
N LEU A 74 -4.00 -2.59 -2.58
CA LEU A 74 -3.09 -2.28 -3.68
C LEU A 74 -1.68 -2.69 -3.24
N ASP A 75 -1.15 -3.75 -3.84
CA ASP A 75 0.06 -4.42 -3.36
C ASP A 75 1.17 -4.39 -4.41
N HIS A 76 2.07 -3.42 -4.28
CA HIS A 76 3.24 -3.27 -5.14
C HIS A 76 4.50 -3.87 -4.49
N HIS A 77 4.39 -4.46 -3.31
CA HIS A 77 5.54 -4.84 -2.50
C HIS A 77 6.44 -5.84 -3.21
N ASP A 78 5.92 -7.02 -3.56
CA ASP A 78 6.73 -8.10 -4.12
C ASP A 78 7.31 -7.73 -5.49
N ALA A 79 6.55 -6.99 -6.30
CA ALA A 79 6.99 -6.54 -7.61
C ALA A 79 8.20 -5.58 -7.51
N LEU A 80 8.20 -4.68 -6.53
CA LEU A 80 9.23 -3.64 -6.40
C LEU A 80 10.40 -4.04 -5.51
N MET A 81 10.16 -4.88 -4.49
CA MET A 81 11.21 -5.29 -3.53
C MET A 81 12.42 -5.91 -4.24
N LEU A 82 12.18 -6.68 -5.32
CA LEU A 82 13.21 -7.29 -6.17
C LEU A 82 14.23 -6.28 -6.76
N TYR A 83 13.79 -5.04 -6.99
CA TYR A 83 14.57 -4.02 -7.68
C TYR A 83 14.95 -2.85 -6.78
N LEU A 84 14.39 -2.77 -5.57
CA LEU A 84 14.45 -1.58 -4.73
C LEU A 84 15.88 -1.17 -4.38
N ARG A 85 16.76 -2.14 -4.09
CA ARG A 85 18.18 -1.89 -3.79
C ARG A 85 18.89 -1.21 -4.97
N ARG A 86 18.62 -1.67 -6.20
CA ARG A 86 19.20 -1.09 -7.42
C ARG A 86 18.65 0.30 -7.67
N ILE A 87 17.33 0.49 -7.56
CA ILE A 87 16.70 1.81 -7.74
C ILE A 87 17.26 2.82 -6.74
N ASN A 88 17.32 2.45 -5.46
CA ASN A 88 17.76 3.34 -4.38
C ASN A 88 19.27 3.59 -4.37
N SER A 89 20.07 2.82 -5.12
CA SER A 89 21.49 3.12 -5.35
C SER A 89 21.72 4.30 -6.31
N THR A 90 20.68 4.72 -7.04
CA THR A 90 20.71 5.90 -7.91
C THR A 90 20.39 7.18 -7.12
N SER A 91 20.25 8.32 -7.81
CA SER A 91 19.73 9.55 -7.22
C SER A 91 18.26 9.46 -6.79
N THR A 92 17.51 8.49 -7.30
CA THR A 92 16.10 8.25 -6.94
C THR A 92 15.98 7.51 -5.60
N LYS A 93 14.87 7.72 -4.90
CA LYS A 93 14.49 6.97 -3.70
C LYS A 93 13.02 6.57 -3.79
N THR A 94 12.74 5.30 -3.54
CA THR A 94 11.39 4.75 -3.50
C THR A 94 11.27 3.65 -2.44
N TYR A 95 10.03 3.25 -2.18
CA TYR A 95 9.64 2.19 -1.28
C TYR A 95 8.87 1.12 -2.05
N ALA A 96 8.83 -0.09 -1.52
CA ALA A 96 7.85 -1.10 -1.93
C ALA A 96 6.59 -0.88 -1.10
N SER A 97 5.49 -0.47 -1.73
CA SER A 97 4.28 -0.05 -1.01
C SER A 97 3.20 -1.13 -0.94
N ARG A 98 2.47 -1.15 0.18
CA ARG A 98 1.15 -1.81 0.30
C ARG A 98 0.14 -0.82 0.84
N THR A 99 -1.05 -0.78 0.24
CA THR A 99 -2.15 0.06 0.72
C THR A 99 -3.37 -0.79 1.02
N ILE A 100 -3.89 -0.73 2.24
CA ILE A 100 -5.14 -1.40 2.64
C ILE A 100 -6.30 -0.42 2.48
N LEU A 101 -7.39 -0.88 1.88
CA LEU A 101 -8.60 -0.11 1.65
C LEU A 101 -9.83 -0.83 2.22
N PHE A 102 -10.80 -0.05 2.67
CA PHE A 102 -12.09 -0.52 3.16
C PHE A 102 -13.22 -0.08 2.22
N LEU A 103 -14.11 -1.00 1.87
CA LEU A 103 -15.35 -0.72 1.17
C LEU A 103 -16.43 -0.29 2.17
N GLN A 104 -16.76 1.01 2.12
CA GLN A 104 -17.75 1.62 2.98
C GLN A 104 -19.17 1.26 2.53
N ASN A 105 -20.14 1.42 3.43
CA ASN A 105 -21.55 1.14 3.14
C ASN A 105 -22.16 2.07 2.07
N ASN A 106 -21.55 3.23 1.82
CA ASN A 106 -21.95 4.14 0.74
C ASN A 106 -21.38 3.75 -0.63
N GLY A 107 -20.63 2.63 -0.72
CA GLY A 107 -20.06 2.11 -1.96
C GLY A 107 -18.72 2.72 -2.36
N THR A 108 -18.12 3.61 -1.56
CA THR A 108 -16.78 4.15 -1.84
C THR A 108 -15.68 3.40 -1.10
N LEU A 109 -14.46 3.45 -1.64
CA LEU A 109 -13.27 2.94 -0.97
C LEU A 109 -12.65 4.03 -0.07
N LYS A 110 -12.18 3.61 1.11
CA LYS A 110 -11.46 4.43 2.08
C LYS A 110 -10.09 3.81 2.34
N PRO A 111 -8.97 4.51 2.13
CA PRO A 111 -7.65 4.00 2.50
C PRO A 111 -7.53 3.94 4.03
N LEU A 112 -6.97 2.84 4.56
CA LEU A 112 -6.83 2.61 6.01
C LEU A 112 -5.38 2.69 6.48
N ALA A 113 -4.45 2.19 5.68
CA ALA A 113 -3.04 2.15 6.02
C ALA A 113 -2.19 2.05 4.76
N ILE A 114 -1.01 2.67 4.80
CA ILE A 114 0.07 2.50 3.83
C ILE A 114 1.29 1.95 4.56
N GLU A 115 1.77 0.80 4.12
CA GLU A 115 3.08 0.29 4.50
C GLU A 115 4.10 0.66 3.43
N LEU A 116 5.22 1.25 3.86
CA LEU A 116 6.37 1.53 3.02
C LEU A 116 7.55 0.68 3.48
N SER A 117 7.97 -0.26 2.63
CA SER A 117 9.02 -1.22 2.91
C SER A 117 10.30 -0.91 2.14
N LEU A 118 11.45 -1.15 2.77
CA LEU A 118 12.78 -1.14 2.16
C LEU A 118 13.46 -2.50 2.41
N PRO A 119 14.37 -2.94 1.52
CA PRO A 119 15.23 -4.07 1.82
C PRO A 119 16.12 -3.71 3.01
N HIS A 120 16.42 -4.69 3.86
CA HIS A 120 17.28 -4.48 5.02
C HIS A 120 18.68 -3.96 4.59
N PRO A 121 19.27 -2.99 5.29
CA PRO A 121 20.54 -2.38 4.90
C PRO A 121 21.70 -3.39 4.81
N GLU A 122 21.70 -4.40 5.68
CA GLU A 122 22.76 -5.44 5.74
C GLU A 122 22.67 -6.48 4.61
N GLY A 123 21.55 -6.54 3.88
CA GLY A 123 21.38 -7.48 2.77
C GLY A 123 19.95 -8.00 2.67
N ASP A 124 19.56 -8.49 1.49
CA ASP A 124 18.18 -8.89 1.21
C ASP A 124 17.73 -10.07 2.08
N LEU A 125 18.64 -10.99 2.46
CA LEU A 125 18.32 -12.14 3.33
C LEU A 125 17.81 -11.74 4.72
N HIS A 126 18.05 -10.50 5.14
CA HIS A 126 17.66 -10.00 6.46
C HIS A 126 16.22 -9.45 6.49
N GLY A 127 15.45 -9.57 5.40
CA GLY A 127 14.06 -9.16 5.38
C GLY A 127 13.83 -7.73 4.91
N ALA A 128 12.61 -7.25 5.14
CA ALA A 128 12.22 -5.88 4.91
C ALA A 128 12.23 -5.08 6.22
N ILE A 129 12.63 -3.81 6.13
CA ILE A 129 12.33 -2.80 7.15
C ILE A 129 11.14 -1.98 6.66
N SER A 130 10.07 -1.98 7.46
CA SER A 130 8.80 -1.37 7.07
C SER A 130 8.37 -0.31 8.06
N LYS A 131 7.68 0.71 7.56
CA LYS A 131 6.95 1.67 8.39
C LYS A 131 5.52 1.78 7.89
N VAL A 132 4.59 1.74 8.84
CA VAL A 132 3.15 1.87 8.58
C VAL A 132 2.72 3.30 8.87
N TYR A 133 1.91 3.84 7.97
CA TYR A 133 1.31 5.16 8.06
C TYR A 133 -0.20 5.00 7.98
N ILE A 134 -0.92 5.72 8.84
CA ILE A 134 -2.38 5.74 8.89
C ILE A 134 -2.90 7.12 8.50
N PRO A 135 -4.14 7.24 8.00
CA PRO A 135 -4.74 8.52 7.67
C PRO A 135 -4.70 9.51 8.84
N ALA A 136 -4.38 10.76 8.52
CA ALA A 136 -4.40 11.87 9.46
C ALA A 136 -4.90 13.13 8.75
N GLU A 137 -5.79 13.87 9.39
CA GLU A 137 -6.42 15.07 8.79
C GLU A 137 -5.63 16.35 9.04
N ASN A 138 -4.90 16.41 10.16
CA ASN A 138 -4.26 17.64 10.63
C ASN A 138 -2.76 17.45 10.92
N GLY A 139 -2.04 18.57 11.01
CA GLY A 139 -0.67 18.60 11.52
C GLY A 139 0.39 18.00 10.58
N VAL A 140 1.52 17.64 11.18
CA VAL A 140 2.67 17.04 10.48
C VAL A 140 2.30 15.65 9.96
N GLU A 141 1.44 14.96 10.70
CA GLU A 141 0.92 13.64 10.40
C GLU A 141 0.15 13.62 9.08
N ASN A 142 -0.67 14.64 8.80
CA ASN A 142 -1.32 14.79 7.48
C ASN A 142 -0.29 14.93 6.36
N SER A 143 0.76 15.74 6.57
CA SER A 143 1.81 15.91 5.57
C SER A 143 2.57 14.60 5.30
N ILE A 144 2.83 13.83 6.36
CA ILE A 144 3.44 12.50 6.26
C ILE A 144 2.52 11.53 5.52
N TRP A 145 1.22 11.54 5.81
CA TRP A 145 0.22 10.71 5.12
C TRP A 145 0.16 11.03 3.63
N GLN A 146 0.14 12.31 3.27
CA GLN A 146 0.19 12.75 1.87
C GLN A 146 1.49 12.30 1.18
N LEU A 147 2.62 12.31 1.88
CA LEU A 147 3.89 11.78 1.36
C LEU A 147 3.85 10.26 1.15
N ALA A 148 3.20 9.51 2.05
CA ALA A 148 3.00 8.08 1.89
C ALA A 148 2.15 7.76 0.65
N LYS A 149 1.04 8.50 0.45
CA LYS A 149 0.23 8.40 -0.78
C LYS A 149 1.04 8.73 -2.04
N ALA A 150 1.92 9.73 -1.98
CA ALA A 150 2.79 10.05 -3.10
C ALA A 150 3.74 8.90 -3.47
N TYR A 151 4.32 8.18 -2.50
CA TYR A 151 5.13 6.99 -2.79
C TYR A 151 4.31 5.84 -3.39
N VAL A 152 3.07 5.64 -2.94
CA VAL A 152 2.14 4.69 -3.57
C VAL A 152 1.88 5.09 -5.02
N ALA A 153 1.60 6.37 -5.30
CA ALA A 153 1.38 6.86 -6.65
C ALA A 153 2.61 6.71 -7.56
N VAL A 154 3.83 6.88 -7.02
CA VAL A 154 5.08 6.62 -7.75
C VAL A 154 5.22 5.13 -8.11
N ASN A 155 4.91 4.23 -7.16
CA ASN A 155 4.90 2.80 -7.41
C ASN A 155 3.88 2.42 -8.49
N ASP A 156 2.65 2.89 -8.33
CA ASP A 156 1.53 2.58 -9.22
C ASP A 156 1.73 3.14 -10.63
N SER A 157 2.27 4.37 -10.75
CA SER A 157 2.59 4.96 -12.05
C SER A 157 3.70 4.20 -12.78
N GLY A 158 4.74 3.76 -12.06
CA GLY A 158 5.82 2.95 -12.62
C GLY A 158 5.31 1.59 -13.10
N TYR A 159 4.46 0.95 -12.31
CA TYR A 159 3.82 -0.32 -12.68
C TYR A 159 2.86 -0.14 -13.86
N HIS A 160 2.01 0.88 -13.84
CA HIS A 160 1.08 1.20 -14.90
C HIS A 160 1.79 1.37 -16.24
N GLN A 161 2.81 2.23 -16.30
CA GLN A 161 3.48 2.55 -17.58
C GLN A 161 4.26 1.38 -18.15
N LEU A 162 4.92 0.58 -17.30
CA LEU A 162 5.81 -0.49 -17.76
C LEU A 162 5.11 -1.84 -17.91
N ILE A 163 4.07 -2.10 -17.12
CA ILE A 163 3.39 -3.39 -17.06
C ILE A 163 1.97 -3.27 -17.60
N SER A 164 1.07 -2.55 -16.93
CA SER A 164 -0.34 -2.52 -17.32
C SER A 164 -0.59 -1.95 -18.73
N HIS A 165 0.24 -1.00 -19.15
CA HIS A 165 0.07 -0.28 -20.42
C HIS A 165 0.98 -0.81 -21.52
N TRP A 166 2.26 -1.05 -21.24
CA TRP A 166 3.24 -1.41 -22.26
C TRP A 166 3.33 -2.91 -22.57
N TYR A 167 3.25 -3.78 -21.55
CA TYR A 167 3.48 -5.22 -21.66
C TYR A 167 2.24 -5.96 -22.15
#